data_AF-A0A2S2NLK0-F1
#
_entry.id   AF-A0A2S2NLK0-F1
#
_cell.length_a   1.000
_cell.length_b   1.000
_cell.length_c   1.000
_cell.angle_alpha   90.00
_cell.angle_beta   90.00
_cell.angle_gamma   90.00
#
_symmetry.space_group_name_H-M   'P 1'
#
loop_
_entity.id
_entity.type
_entity.pdbx_description
1 polymer ?
#
loop_
_entity_poly.entity_id
_entity_poly.type
_entity_poly.pdbx_seq_one_letter_code
_entity_poly.pdbx_strand_id
1 'polypeptide(L)'
;MMYRLILLVLFYHVFCSIAEETNIYRVPLIRRKSPLQMLIKDPHYTRKLNIQKMHPTNENITLFKYMDSEYYAEILVGKPGQKFLVIFDTTWSDMWIPSKLCSQKVYPICSKFLLIDSYIYFL
;
A
#
# COMPACT_ATOMS: atom_id res chain seq x y z
N MET A 1 -7.43 -48.06 37.07
CA MET A 1 -6.22 -47.46 36.45
C MET A 1 -6.32 -47.33 34.93
N MET A 2 -6.92 -48.31 34.21
CA MET A 2 -7.09 -48.28 32.74
C MET A 2 -7.98 -47.15 32.19
N TYR A 3 -9.12 -46.84 32.84
CA TYR A 3 -10.04 -45.81 32.33
C TYR A 3 -9.41 -44.41 32.26
N ARG A 4 -8.47 -44.10 33.16
CA ARG A 4 -7.78 -42.81 33.22
C ARG A 4 -6.81 -42.63 32.05
N LEU A 5 -6.13 -43.72 31.63
CA LEU A 5 -5.31 -43.71 30.41
C LEU A 5 -6.18 -43.53 29.17
N ILE A 6 -7.31 -44.24 29.10
CA ILE A 6 -8.24 -44.14 27.96
C ILE A 6 -8.79 -42.72 27.84
N LEU A 7 -9.21 -42.10 28.95
CA LEU A 7 -9.67 -40.71 28.95
C LEU A 7 -8.59 -39.72 28.53
N LEU A 8 -7.34 -39.92 28.96
CA LEU A 8 -6.22 -39.07 28.54
C LEU A 8 -5.90 -39.21 27.05
N VAL A 9 -5.94 -40.43 26.51
CA VAL A 9 -5.74 -40.69 25.08
C VAL A 9 -6.88 -40.09 24.24
N LEU A 10 -8.13 -40.26 24.67
CA LEU A 10 -9.28 -39.64 24.02
C LEU A 10 -9.21 -38.12 24.08
N PHE A 11 -8.82 -37.54 25.22
CA PHE A 11 -8.65 -36.09 25.36
C PHE A 11 -7.53 -35.56 24.45
N TYR A 12 -6.41 -36.29 24.32
CA TYR A 12 -5.32 -35.94 23.43
C TYR A 12 -5.72 -35.98 21.94
N HIS A 13 -6.48 -36.99 21.51
CA HIS A 13 -6.99 -37.05 20.13
C HIS A 13 -8.02 -35.97 19.82
N VAL A 14 -8.90 -35.66 20.78
CA VAL A 14 -9.85 -34.54 20.65
C VAL A 14 -9.09 -33.23 20.52
N PHE A 15 -8.13 -32.94 21.40
CA PHE A 15 -7.33 -31.70 21.36
C PHE A 15 -6.46 -31.58 20.10
N CYS A 16 -5.90 -32.69 19.61
CA CYS A 16 -5.08 -32.71 18.39
C CYS A 16 -5.90 -32.36 17.13
N SER A 17 -7.19 -32.70 17.13
CA SER A 17 -8.11 -32.42 16.02
C SER A 17 -8.62 -30.97 15.99
N ILE A 18 -8.39 -30.18 17.06
CA ILE A 18 -8.77 -28.76 17.17
C ILE A 18 -7.56 -27.83 16.91
N ALA A 19 -6.41 -28.37 16.50
CA ALA A 19 -5.30 -27.56 16.01
C ALA A 19 -5.69 -26.99 14.64
N GLU A 20 -6.42 -25.88 14.67
CA GLU A 20 -6.95 -25.18 13.51
C GLU A 20 -5.77 -24.63 12.68
N GLU A 21 -5.59 -25.14 11.45
CA GLU A 21 -4.78 -24.47 10.43
C GLU A 21 -5.47 -23.16 10.07
N THR A 22 -5.11 -22.09 10.77
CA THR A 22 -5.54 -20.75 10.36
C THR A 22 -4.89 -20.42 9.02
N ASN A 23 -5.70 -20.36 7.96
CA ASN A 23 -5.27 -19.89 6.63
C ASN A 23 -4.99 -18.39 6.69
N ILE A 24 -3.85 -18.01 7.27
CA ILE A 24 -3.42 -16.62 7.41
C ILE A 24 -2.71 -16.20 6.12
N TYR A 25 -3.42 -15.41 5.30
CA TYR A 25 -2.81 -14.71 4.17
C TYR A 25 -2.08 -13.46 4.68
N ARG A 26 -0.74 -13.46 4.54
CA ARG A 26 0.11 -12.32 4.92
C ARG A 26 0.61 -11.62 3.68
N VAL A 27 0.40 -10.31 3.61
CA VAL A 27 0.94 -9.45 2.56
C VAL A 27 2.13 -8.67 3.13
N PRO A 28 3.37 -8.90 2.65
CA PRO A 28 4.54 -8.19 3.16
C PRO A 28 4.55 -6.73 2.68
N LEU A 29 4.87 -5.82 3.60
CA LEU A 29 5.06 -4.41 3.29
C LEU A 29 6.53 -4.09 3.07
N ILE A 30 6.79 -3.26 2.06
CA ILE A 30 8.09 -2.76 1.64
C ILE A 30 8.15 -1.27 1.96
N ARG A 31 9.13 -0.88 2.78
CA ARG A 31 9.35 0.54 3.08
C ARG A 31 10.11 1.25 1.95
N ARG A 32 9.65 2.44 1.58
CA ARG A 32 10.24 3.37 0.59
C ARG A 32 10.28 4.79 1.18
N LYS A 33 11.03 5.69 0.54
CA LYS A 33 10.99 7.12 0.88
C LYS A 33 9.61 7.67 0.50
N SER A 34 9.04 8.55 1.30
CA SER A 34 7.74 9.14 0.96
C SER A 34 7.82 10.06 -0.26
N PRO A 35 6.73 10.24 -1.02
CA PRO A 35 6.68 11.22 -2.10
C PRO A 35 7.09 12.62 -1.65
N LEU A 36 6.73 13.04 -0.44
CA LEU A 36 7.17 14.29 0.16
C LEU A 36 8.70 14.34 0.33
N GLN A 37 9.29 13.28 0.88
CA GLN A 37 10.75 13.20 1.04
C GLN A 37 11.47 13.23 -0.31
N MET A 38 10.88 12.67 -1.37
CA MET A 38 11.45 12.73 -2.71
C MET A 38 11.32 14.15 -3.29
N LEU A 39 10.15 14.77 -3.16
CA LEU A 39 9.88 16.12 -3.68
C LEU A 39 10.70 17.20 -2.98
N ILE A 40 10.85 17.14 -1.65
CA ILE A 40 11.70 18.08 -0.90
C ILE A 40 13.18 17.95 -1.29
N LYS A 41 13.61 16.79 -1.79
CA LYS A 41 14.99 16.59 -2.26
C LYS A 41 15.19 17.04 -3.71
N ASP A 42 14.12 17.30 -4.45
CA ASP A 42 14.22 17.79 -5.83
C ASP A 42 14.64 19.28 -5.85
N PRO A 43 15.80 19.62 -6.45
CA PRO A 43 16.26 21.01 -6.59
C PRO A 43 15.28 21.91 -7.35
N HIS A 44 14.52 21.35 -8.30
CA HIS A 44 13.56 22.11 -9.10
C HIS A 44 12.34 22.49 -8.25
N TYR A 45 11.83 21.54 -7.47
CA TYR A 45 10.70 21.77 -6.56
C TYR A 45 11.07 22.70 -5.40
N THR A 46 12.22 22.50 -4.77
CA THR A 46 12.70 23.37 -3.67
C THR A 46 12.91 24.81 -4.12
N ARG A 47 13.43 25.04 -5.34
CA ARG A 47 13.52 26.38 -5.93
C ARG A 47 12.15 27.02 -6.11
N LYS A 48 11.15 26.27 -6.60
CA LYS A 48 9.77 26.77 -6.75
C LYS A 48 9.14 27.14 -5.40
N LEU A 49 9.32 26.31 -4.36
CA LEU A 49 8.86 26.62 -3.00
C LEU A 49 9.51 27.89 -2.44
N ASN A 50 10.80 28.09 -2.71
CA ASN A 50 11.51 29.30 -2.28
C ASN A 50 11.05 30.55 -3.03
N ILE A 51 10.65 30.43 -4.31
CA ILE A 51 10.06 31.54 -5.09
C ILE A 51 8.64 31.87 -4.61
N GLN A 52 7.84 30.85 -4.29
CA GLN A 52 6.45 31.01 -3.82
C GLN A 52 6.34 31.55 -2.38
N LYS A 53 7.42 31.46 -1.58
CA LYS A 53 7.48 32.08 -0.25
C LYS A 53 7.34 33.62 -0.26
N MET A 54 7.32 34.29 -1.41
CA MET A 54 7.37 35.75 -1.51
C MET A 54 6.03 36.48 -1.62
N HIS A 55 4.88 35.81 -1.73
CA HIS A 55 3.58 36.49 -1.60
C HIS A 55 2.49 35.50 -1.21
N PRO A 56 1.81 35.66 -0.06
CA PRO A 56 0.64 34.83 0.25
C PRO A 56 -0.52 35.36 -0.59
N THR A 57 -0.61 34.90 -1.83
CA THR A 57 -1.88 34.93 -2.56
C THR A 57 -2.79 33.87 -1.93
N ASN A 58 -4.10 34.11 -1.89
CA ASN A 58 -5.12 33.16 -1.44
C ASN A 58 -5.22 31.97 -2.41
N GLU A 59 -4.12 31.25 -2.61
CA GLU A 59 -4.02 30.11 -3.51
C GLU A 59 -4.37 28.82 -2.75
N ASN A 60 -5.27 28.04 -3.34
CA ASN A 60 -5.66 26.74 -2.80
C ASN A 60 -4.45 25.80 -2.75
N ILE A 61 -4.01 25.47 -1.53
CA ILE A 61 -3.02 24.42 -1.32
C ILE A 61 -3.71 23.08 -1.53
N THR A 62 -3.34 22.38 -2.60
CA THR A 62 -3.83 21.02 -2.85
C THR A 62 -3.16 20.07 -1.85
N LEU A 63 -3.95 19.53 -0.93
CA LEU A 63 -3.51 18.51 0.03
C LEU A 63 -3.56 17.13 -0.61
N PHE A 64 -2.41 16.49 -0.76
CA PHE A 64 -2.29 15.12 -1.21
C PHE A 64 -2.10 14.21 -0.01
N LYS A 65 -3.12 13.40 0.32
CA LYS A 65 -3.15 12.50 1.47
C LYS A 65 -2.01 11.45 1.49
N TYR A 66 -1.45 11.14 0.32
CA TYR A 66 -0.41 10.11 0.17
C TYR A 66 1.02 10.65 0.32
N MET A 67 1.24 11.96 0.47
CA MET A 67 2.58 12.52 0.40
C MET A 67 3.54 11.98 1.46
N ASP A 68 3.00 11.46 2.56
CA ASP A 68 3.77 10.84 3.65
C ASP A 68 3.75 9.30 3.65
N SER A 69 3.25 8.66 2.59
CA SER A 69 3.21 7.20 2.53
C SER A 69 4.58 6.58 2.30
N GLU A 70 4.98 5.70 3.21
CA GLU A 70 6.28 5.01 3.17
C GLU A 70 6.17 3.49 2.98
N TYR A 71 4.99 2.88 3.17
CA TYR A 71 4.83 1.44 3.15
C TYR A 71 3.92 1.00 1.99
N TYR A 72 4.43 0.08 1.19
CA TYR A 72 3.78 -0.41 -0.03
C TYR A 72 3.82 -1.93 -0.07
N ALA A 73 2.82 -2.58 -0.65
CA ALA A 73 2.82 -4.01 -0.90
C ALA A 73 2.76 -4.32 -2.40
N GLU A 74 3.30 -5.47 -2.79
CA GLU A 74 3.23 -5.94 -4.18
C GLU A 74 1.96 -6.77 -4.40
N ILE A 75 1.17 -6.41 -5.40
CA ILE A 75 0.00 -7.18 -5.86
C ILE A 75 0.11 -7.56 -7.33
N LEU A 76 -0.64 -8.59 -7.74
CA LEU A 76 -0.76 -9.03 -9.13
C LEU A 76 -2.16 -8.74 -9.67
N VAL A 77 -2.26 -8.08 -10.81
CA VAL A 77 -3.53 -7.80 -11.48
C VAL A 77 -3.57 -8.43 -12.87
N GLY A 78 -4.66 -9.14 -13.16
CA GLY A 78 -4.93 -9.77 -14.46
C GLY A 78 -4.33 -11.17 -14.64
N LYS A 79 -4.48 -11.73 -15.84
CA LYS A 79 -3.85 -12.98 -16.29
C LYS A 79 -3.27 -12.77 -17.70
N PRO A 80 -1.94 -12.90 -17.91
CA PRO A 80 -0.90 -13.13 -16.90
C PRO A 80 -0.82 -11.98 -15.88
N GLY A 81 -0.40 -12.29 -14.65
CA GLY A 81 -0.37 -11.33 -13.54
C GLY A 81 0.66 -10.21 -13.77
N GLN A 82 0.21 -8.96 -13.76
CA GLN A 82 1.05 -7.77 -13.81
C GLN A 82 1.31 -7.26 -12.39
N LYS A 83 2.57 -6.95 -12.07
CA LYS A 83 2.99 -6.49 -10.73
C LYS A 83 2.70 -5.00 -10.54
N PHE A 84 2.15 -4.65 -9.38
CA PHE A 84 1.94 -3.27 -8.93
C PHE A 84 2.38 -3.12 -7.48
N LEU A 85 2.93 -1.95 -7.14
CA LEU A 85 3.13 -1.54 -5.75
C LEU A 85 1.95 -0.67 -5.33
N VAL A 86 1.35 -1.00 -4.19
CA VAL A 86 0.11 -0.39 -3.71
C VAL A 86 0.21 -0.04 -2.24
N ILE A 87 -0.58 0.93 -1.80
CA ILE A 87 -0.74 1.25 -0.38
C ILE A 87 -1.94 0.47 0.14
N PHE A 88 -1.92 0.13 1.42
CA PHE A 88 -3.10 -0.36 2.12
C PHE A 88 -3.57 0.79 3.04
N ASP A 89 -4.63 1.48 2.65
CA ASP A 89 -5.24 2.57 3.42
C ASP A 89 -6.63 2.14 3.86
N THR A 90 -6.84 2.18 5.16
CA THR A 90 -8.06 1.75 5.83
C THR A 90 -9.19 2.76 5.72
N THR A 91 -8.92 3.96 5.18
CA THR A 91 -9.86 5.09 5.21
C THR A 91 -10.56 5.37 3.86
N TRP A 92 -10.38 4.51 2.85
CA TRP A 92 -11.12 4.55 1.57
C TRP A 92 -11.44 3.12 1.08
N SER A 93 -12.56 2.92 0.41
CA SER A 93 -13.03 1.62 -0.09
C SER A 93 -12.70 1.29 -1.55
N ASP A 94 -12.06 2.20 -2.28
CA ASP A 94 -11.91 2.12 -3.74
C ASP A 94 -10.48 1.76 -4.15
N MET A 95 -10.35 0.82 -5.09
CA MET A 95 -9.09 0.46 -5.74
C MET A 95 -9.07 0.93 -7.19
N TRP A 96 -7.97 1.59 -7.58
CA TRP A 96 -7.70 1.95 -8.96
C TRP A 96 -6.22 1.75 -9.29
N ILE A 97 -5.93 1.14 -10.44
CA ILE A 97 -4.59 1.15 -11.03
C ILE A 97 -4.56 2.09 -12.24
N PRO A 98 -3.41 2.70 -12.55
CA PRO A 98 -3.25 3.51 -13.74
C PRO A 98 -3.36 2.62 -14.98
N SER A 99 -4.19 3.04 -15.93
CA SER A 99 -4.34 2.33 -17.21
C SER A 99 -3.16 2.60 -18.15
N LYS A 100 -2.82 1.63 -18.99
CA LYS A 100 -1.89 1.82 -20.13
C LYS A 100 -2.36 2.90 -21.10
N LEU A 101 -3.67 3.16 -21.14
CA LEU A 101 -4.27 4.21 -21.98
C LEU A 101 -4.16 5.60 -21.34
N CYS A 102 -3.61 5.71 -20.14
CA CYS A 102 -3.53 6.99 -19.46
C CYS A 102 -2.56 7.95 -20.18
N SER A 103 -3.06 9.13 -20.54
CA SER A 103 -2.28 10.16 -21.19
C SER A 103 -1.36 10.85 -20.19
N GLN A 104 -0.05 10.62 -20.29
CA GLN A 104 0.96 11.29 -19.47
C GLN A 104 0.98 12.82 -19.64
N LYS A 105 0.53 13.30 -20.82
CA LYS A 105 0.44 14.74 -21.10
C LYS A 105 -0.65 15.42 -20.28
N VAL A 106 -1.74 14.70 -19.99
CA VAL A 106 -2.90 15.21 -19.26
C VAL A 106 -2.77 14.89 -17.78
N TYR A 107 -2.30 13.68 -17.46
CA TYR A 107 -2.17 13.17 -16.11
C TYR A 107 -0.71 12.80 -15.82
N PRO A 108 0.05 13.69 -15.16
CA PRO A 108 1.44 13.43 -14.80
C PRO A 108 1.64 12.14 -14.01
N ILE A 109 0.64 11.73 -13.20
CA ILE A 109 0.65 10.49 -12.40
C ILE A 109 0.83 9.22 -13.24
N CYS A 110 0.58 9.27 -14.54
CA CYS A 110 0.70 8.13 -15.44
C CYS A 110 2.10 7.96 -16.05
N SER A 111 3.08 8.77 -15.63
CA SER A 111 4.48 8.61 -16.03
C SER A 111 5.09 7.37 -15.35
N LYS A 112 6.01 6.66 -16.04
CA LYS A 112 6.61 5.40 -15.58
C LYS A 112 7.27 5.46 -14.19
N PHE A 113 7.69 6.65 -13.76
CA PHE A 113 8.28 6.89 -12.43
C PHE A 113 7.21 7.02 -11.33
N LEU A 114 5.99 7.42 -11.70
CA LEU A 114 4.81 7.58 -10.84
C LEU A 114 3.83 6.39 -10.94
N LEU A 115 3.95 5.56 -11.98
CA LEU A 115 3.21 4.30 -12.14
C LEU A 115 3.55 3.28 -11.03
N ILE A 116 4.70 3.44 -10.36
CA ILE A 116 5.10 2.63 -9.21
C ILE A 116 4.42 3.13 -7.92
N ASP A 117 4.00 4.39 -7.89
CA ASP A 117 3.40 5.03 -6.74
C ASP A 117 1.89 5.22 -6.93
N SER A 118 1.27 4.55 -7.91
CA SER A 118 -0.14 4.77 -8.19
C SER A 118 -1.02 4.08 -7.14
N TYR A 119 -1.54 4.93 -6.28
CA TYR A 119 -2.20 4.71 -5.01
C TYR A 119 -3.47 3.87 -5.14
N ILE A 120 -3.36 2.57 -4.85
CA ILE A 120 -4.51 1.79 -4.39
C ILE A 120 -4.60 1.93 -2.88
N TYR A 121 -5.83 1.87 -2.39
CA TYR A 121 -6.24 1.71 -1.02
C TYR A 121 -7.21 0.51 -1.03
N PHE A 122 -6.87 -0.60 -0.37
CA PHE A 122 -7.82 -1.70 -0.18
C PHE A 122 -7.72 -2.21 1.25
N LEU A 123 -8.90 -2.57 1.78
CA LEU A 123 -9.13 -3.31 3.02
C LEU A 123 -8.18 -4.52 3.16
#